data_AF-A0A257RBI4-F1
#
_entry.id   AF-A0A257RBI4-F1
#
_cell.length_a   1.000
_cell.length_b   1.000
_cell.length_c   1.000
_cell.angle_alpha   90.00
_cell.angle_beta   90.00
_cell.angle_gamma   90.00
#
_symmetry.space_group_name_H-M   'P 1'
#
loop_
_entity.id
_entity.type
_entity.pdbx_description
1 polymer ?
#
loop_
_entity_poly.entity_id
_entity_poly.type
_entity_poly.pdbx_seq_one_letter_code
_entity_poly.pdbx_strand_id
1 'polypeptide(L)'
;MILLVLLGLFAGLSLIAIGGVASTLPAMARAVVAHHWMSAPQFAALFGLAQTSPGPNMLIATLIGLHVAGIAGALVATLGMIGPSSVLTVVVAGVWERFRAARWRLVLQAAITPVSGGLILAAALVVVRAADHGLRAWAITLAVMLVSLCVRLHPLVLLAAAAALGAALF
;
A
#
# COMPACT_ATOMS: atom_id res chain seq x y z
N MET A 1 -25.76 2.51 -16.38
CA MET A 1 -25.08 1.19 -16.36
C MET A 1 -23.62 1.31 -15.93
N ILE A 2 -22.83 2.24 -16.51
CA ILE A 2 -21.40 2.41 -16.17
C ILE A 2 -21.12 2.62 -14.67
N LEU A 3 -21.96 3.39 -13.96
CA LEU A 3 -21.81 3.68 -12.54
C LEU A 3 -21.95 2.42 -11.65
N LEU A 4 -22.84 1.49 -12.01
CA LEU A 4 -23.01 0.23 -11.25
C LEU A 4 -21.81 -0.70 -11.42
N VAL A 5 -21.24 -0.75 -12.63
CA VAL A 5 -20.01 -1.51 -12.92
C VAL A 5 -18.85 -0.93 -12.12
N LEU A 6 -18.73 0.40 -12.11
CA LEU A 6 -17.71 1.12 -11.36
C LEU A 6 -17.84 0.87 -9.85
N LEU A 7 -19.06 0.93 -9.31
CA LEU A 7 -19.35 0.63 -7.91
C LEU A 7 -18.94 -0.80 -7.56
N GLY A 8 -19.38 -1.78 -8.36
CA GLY A 8 -19.08 -3.20 -8.11
C GLY A 8 -17.59 -3.51 -8.17
N LEU A 9 -16.88 -2.92 -9.15
CA LEU A 9 -15.44 -3.07 -9.30
C LEU A 9 -14.69 -2.53 -8.07
N PHE A 10 -14.94 -1.27 -7.72
CA PHE A 10 -14.25 -0.64 -6.58
C PHE A 10 -14.68 -1.23 -5.24
N ALA A 11 -15.91 -1.71 -5.11
CA ALA A 11 -16.36 -2.44 -3.93
C ALA A 11 -15.66 -3.78 -3.76
N GLY A 12 -15.47 -4.54 -4.85
CA GLY A 12 -14.68 -5.77 -4.84
C GLY A 12 -13.22 -5.50 -4.51
N LEU A 13 -12.63 -4.48 -5.15
CA LEU A 13 -11.25 -4.04 -4.88
C LEU A 13 -11.05 -3.61 -3.42
N SER A 14 -12.04 -2.94 -2.83
CA SER A 14 -12.03 -2.54 -1.41
C SER A 14 -11.87 -3.73 -0.46
N LEU A 15 -12.61 -4.82 -0.70
CA LEU A 15 -12.59 -6.01 0.14
C LEU A 15 -11.26 -6.78 0.05
N ILE A 16 -10.57 -6.69 -1.10
CA ILE A 16 -9.29 -7.34 -1.32
C ILE A 16 -8.08 -6.42 -1.09
N ALA A 17 -8.30 -5.18 -0.63
CA ALA A 17 -7.26 -4.19 -0.32
C ALA A 17 -6.52 -4.49 0.99
N ILE A 18 -6.13 -5.76 1.19
CA ILE A 18 -5.34 -6.21 2.31
C ILE A 18 -3.93 -5.63 2.10
N GLY A 19 -3.52 -4.70 2.97
CA GLY A 19 -2.26 -3.94 2.83
C GLY A 19 -2.40 -2.54 2.21
N GLY A 20 -3.63 -2.08 1.93
CA GLY A 20 -3.91 -0.73 1.44
C GLY A 20 -3.93 -0.60 -0.08
N VAL A 21 -4.11 0.63 -0.59
CA VAL A 21 -4.35 0.89 -2.03
C VAL A 21 -3.23 0.37 -2.93
N ALA A 22 -1.99 0.37 -2.44
CA ALA A 22 -0.82 -0.09 -3.17
C ALA A 22 -0.92 -1.57 -3.58
N SER A 23 -1.55 -2.43 -2.77
CA SER A 23 -1.72 -3.85 -3.12
C SER A 23 -2.77 -4.07 -4.21
N THR A 24 -3.75 -3.18 -4.31
CA THR A 24 -4.82 -3.23 -5.33
C THR A 24 -4.47 -2.51 -6.63
N LEU A 25 -3.39 -1.74 -6.67
CA LEU A 25 -3.00 -0.94 -7.82
C LEU A 25 -2.84 -1.76 -9.12
N PRO A 26 -2.20 -2.95 -9.12
CA PRO A 26 -2.10 -3.79 -10.33
C PRO A 26 -3.46 -4.31 -10.79
N ALA A 27 -4.38 -4.58 -9.85
CA ALA A 27 -5.73 -5.02 -10.17
C ALA A 27 -6.57 -3.89 -10.77
N MET A 28 -6.44 -2.66 -10.24
CA MET A 28 -7.04 -1.46 -10.82
C MET A 28 -6.55 -1.22 -12.24
N ALA A 29 -5.23 -1.22 -12.47
CA ALA A 29 -4.63 -1.00 -13.79
C ALA A 29 -5.17 -2.00 -14.82
N ARG A 30 -5.24 -3.29 -14.46
CA ARG A 30 -5.82 -4.31 -15.33
C ARG A 30 -7.30 -4.08 -15.60
N ALA A 31 -8.08 -3.74 -14.57
CA ALA A 31 -9.52 -3.51 -14.71
C ALA A 31 -9.85 -2.33 -15.63
N VAL A 32 -9.19 -1.18 -15.44
CA VAL A 32 -9.46 0.01 -16.25
C VAL A 32 -9.06 -0.17 -17.72
N VAL A 33 -8.00 -0.95 -17.98
CA VAL A 33 -7.57 -1.30 -19.35
C VAL A 33 -8.53 -2.32 -19.97
N ALA A 34 -8.94 -3.35 -19.21
CA ALA A 34 -9.89 -4.36 -19.67
C ALA A 34 -11.28 -3.78 -19.99
N HIS A 35 -11.71 -2.75 -19.26
CA HIS A 35 -12.94 -2.02 -19.54
C HIS A 35 -12.79 -0.94 -20.63
N HIS A 36 -11.61 -0.79 -21.23
CA HIS A 36 -11.28 0.25 -22.21
C HIS A 36 -11.57 1.69 -21.73
N TRP A 37 -11.55 1.90 -20.41
CA TRP A 37 -11.81 3.20 -19.80
C TRP A 37 -10.63 4.16 -19.94
N MET A 38 -9.40 3.62 -19.96
CA MET A 38 -8.18 4.38 -20.16
C MET A 38 -7.04 3.47 -20.63
N SER A 39 -6.06 4.05 -21.29
CA SER A 39 -4.81 3.36 -21.65
C SER A 39 -3.86 3.27 -20.46
N ALA A 40 -2.92 2.31 -20.49
CA ALA A 40 -1.90 2.19 -19.44
C ALA A 40 -1.08 3.49 -19.21
N PRO A 41 -0.70 4.26 -20.26
CA PRO A 41 -0.07 5.58 -20.07
C PRO A 41 -0.96 6.60 -19.37
N GLN A 42 -2.26 6.63 -19.68
CA GLN A 42 -3.21 7.53 -19.01
C GLN A 42 -3.37 7.16 -17.53
N PHE A 43 -3.47 5.87 -17.23
CA PHE A 43 -3.49 5.38 -15.85
C PHE A 43 -2.23 5.79 -15.09
N ALA A 44 -1.05 5.65 -15.70
CA ALA A 44 0.23 6.05 -15.09
C ALA A 44 0.28 7.56 -14.81
N ALA A 45 -0.23 8.39 -15.72
CA ALA A 45 -0.34 9.84 -15.50
C ALA A 45 -1.30 10.18 -14.35
N LEU A 46 -2.47 9.54 -14.30
CA LEU A 46 -3.44 9.68 -13.20
C LEU A 46 -2.86 9.22 -11.85
N PHE A 47 -2.11 8.13 -11.86
CA PHE A 47 -1.39 7.65 -10.68
C PHE A 47 -0.32 8.65 -10.23
N GLY A 48 0.46 9.20 -11.16
CA GLY A 48 1.42 10.27 -10.87
C GLY A 48 0.74 11.47 -10.21
N LEU A 49 -0.38 11.94 -10.75
CA LEU A 49 -1.18 13.03 -10.18
C LEU A 49 -1.73 12.70 -8.79
N ALA A 50 -2.15 11.47 -8.56
CA ALA A 50 -2.63 11.02 -7.25
C ALA A 50 -1.50 11.03 -6.20
N GLN A 51 -0.28 10.65 -6.59
CA GLN A 51 0.89 10.60 -5.70
C GLN A 51 1.52 11.98 -5.46
N THR A 52 1.42 12.90 -6.40
CA THR A 52 1.90 14.29 -6.24
C THR A 52 0.94 15.17 -5.47
N SER A 53 -0.35 14.81 -5.46
CA SER A 53 -1.36 15.50 -4.64
C SER A 53 -1.16 15.14 -3.17
N PRO A 54 -0.93 16.11 -2.27
CA PRO A 54 -0.91 15.84 -0.84
C PRO A 54 -2.31 15.40 -0.41
N GLY A 55 -2.49 14.10 -0.14
CA GLY A 55 -3.80 13.56 0.18
C GLY A 55 -3.85 12.05 0.36
N PRO A 56 -5.06 11.47 0.44
CA PRO A 56 -5.24 10.04 0.61
C PRO A 56 -4.67 9.27 -0.59
N ASN A 57 -3.88 8.22 -0.34
CA ASN A 57 -3.44 7.27 -1.39
C ASN A 57 -4.60 6.72 -2.24
N MET A 58 -5.85 6.78 -1.74
CA MET A 58 -7.08 6.40 -2.45
C MET A 58 -7.54 7.41 -3.52
N LEU A 59 -6.90 8.57 -3.66
CA LEU A 59 -7.26 9.60 -4.65
C LEU A 59 -7.34 9.04 -6.07
N ILE A 60 -6.49 8.06 -6.41
CA ILE A 60 -6.53 7.41 -7.72
C ILE A 60 -7.89 6.82 -8.06
N ALA A 61 -8.59 6.19 -7.12
CA ALA A 61 -9.92 5.62 -7.37
C ALA A 61 -10.94 6.72 -7.72
N THR A 62 -10.86 7.85 -7.03
CA THR A 62 -11.71 9.03 -7.27
C THR A 62 -11.42 9.66 -8.63
N LEU A 63 -10.14 9.77 -9.01
CA LEU A 63 -9.73 10.30 -10.32
C LEU A 63 -10.12 9.38 -11.48
N ILE A 64 -10.03 8.05 -11.30
CA ILE A 64 -10.55 7.07 -12.27
C ILE A 64 -12.06 7.24 -12.43
N GLY A 65 -12.80 7.34 -11.32
CA GLY A 65 -14.23 7.61 -11.35
C GLY A 65 -14.59 8.90 -12.09
N LEU A 66 -13.82 9.97 -11.84
CA LEU A 66 -13.95 11.25 -12.50
C LEU A 66 -13.74 11.14 -14.02
N HIS A 67 -12.75 10.35 -14.44
CA HIS A 67 -12.45 10.13 -15.86
C HIS A 67 -13.54 9.32 -16.57
N VAL A 68 -14.10 8.29 -15.91
CA VAL A 68 -15.05 7.36 -16.53
C VAL A 68 -16.46 7.93 -16.64
N ALA A 69 -16.93 8.63 -15.60
CA ALA A 69 -18.33 9.10 -15.55
C ALA A 69 -18.48 10.48 -14.87
N GLY A 70 -17.45 11.31 -14.90
CA GLY A 70 -17.47 12.65 -14.31
C GLY A 70 -17.67 12.64 -12.81
N ILE A 71 -18.26 13.70 -12.26
CA ILE A 71 -18.43 13.90 -10.81
C ILE A 71 -19.23 12.75 -10.18
N ALA A 72 -20.25 12.23 -10.88
CA ALA A 72 -21.02 11.08 -10.41
C ALA A 72 -20.15 9.81 -10.31
N GLY A 73 -19.27 9.57 -11.29
CA GLY A 73 -18.31 8.48 -11.25
C GLY A 73 -17.30 8.63 -10.11
N ALA A 74 -16.82 9.84 -9.86
CA ALA A 74 -15.91 10.13 -8.75
C ALA A 74 -16.54 9.73 -7.41
N LEU A 75 -17.75 10.20 -7.12
CA LEU A 75 -18.48 9.87 -5.89
C LEU A 75 -18.71 8.37 -5.73
N VAL A 76 -19.14 7.71 -6.81
CA VAL A 76 -19.44 6.27 -6.79
C VAL A 76 -18.18 5.42 -6.61
N ALA A 77 -17.06 5.78 -7.24
CA ALA A 77 -15.78 5.09 -7.05
C ALA A 77 -15.28 5.23 -5.60
N THR A 78 -15.35 6.45 -5.04
CA THR A 78 -14.92 6.70 -3.66
C THR A 78 -15.79 5.95 -2.66
N LEU A 79 -17.12 5.98 -2.83
CA LEU A 79 -18.05 5.25 -1.97
C LEU A 79 -17.88 3.74 -2.12
N GLY A 80 -17.67 3.23 -3.33
CA GLY A 80 -17.36 1.82 -3.57
C GLY A 80 -16.05 1.40 -2.90
N MET A 81 -15.04 2.26 -2.92
CA MET A 81 -13.75 1.97 -2.30
C MET A 81 -13.80 2.01 -0.76
N ILE A 82 -14.56 2.92 -0.16
CA ILE A 82 -14.58 3.13 1.29
C ILE A 82 -15.68 2.32 1.98
N GLY A 83 -16.85 2.19 1.35
CA GLY A 83 -18.05 1.60 1.95
C GLY A 83 -17.85 0.17 2.47
N PRO A 84 -17.44 -0.79 1.64
CA PRO A 84 -17.35 -2.20 2.04
C PRO A 84 -16.31 -2.44 3.14
N SER A 85 -15.12 -1.86 3.01
CA SER A 85 -14.05 -2.00 4.01
C SER A 85 -14.41 -1.33 5.34
N SER A 86 -15.11 -0.20 5.31
CA SER A 86 -15.60 0.47 6.52
C SER A 86 -16.65 -0.36 7.25
N VAL A 87 -17.65 -0.89 6.52
CA VAL A 87 -18.67 -1.77 7.10
C VAL A 87 -18.03 -3.03 7.66
N LEU A 88 -17.12 -3.66 6.92
CA LEU A 88 -16.40 -4.85 7.38
C LEU A 88 -15.62 -4.56 8.65
N THR A 89 -14.95 -3.41 8.72
CA THR A 89 -14.17 -3.00 9.90
C THR A 89 -15.07 -2.79 11.11
N VAL A 90 -16.23 -2.14 10.96
CA VAL A 90 -17.20 -1.94 12.05
C VAL A 90 -17.74 -3.28 12.55
N VAL A 91 -18.09 -4.19 11.64
CA VAL A 91 -18.59 -5.53 12.00
C VAL A 91 -17.51 -6.32 12.75
N VAL A 92 -16.29 -6.37 12.21
CA VAL A 92 -15.17 -7.08 12.84
C VAL A 92 -14.82 -6.46 14.20
N ALA A 93 -14.79 -5.13 14.31
CA ALA A 93 -14.54 -4.43 15.57
C ALA A 93 -15.63 -4.73 16.62
N GLY A 94 -16.90 -4.77 16.21
CA GLY A 94 -18.01 -5.14 17.09
C GLY A 94 -17.90 -6.57 17.60
N VAL A 95 -17.54 -7.53 16.74
CA VAL A 95 -17.26 -8.91 17.13
C VAL A 95 -16.04 -8.98 18.07
N TRP A 96 -14.98 -8.23 17.75
CA TRP A 96 -13.74 -8.20 18.53
C TRP A 96 -13.93 -7.69 19.95
N GLU A 97 -14.76 -6.67 20.15
CA GLU A 97 -15.15 -6.17 21.48
C GLU A 97 -16.09 -7.13 22.20
N ARG A 98 -17.04 -7.77 21.49
CA ARG A 98 -17.96 -8.75 22.09
C ARG A 98 -17.24 -9.97 22.67
N PHE A 99 -16.09 -10.36 22.12
CA PHE A 99 -15.27 -11.47 22.61
C PHE A 99 -14.01 -11.02 23.38
N ARG A 100 -14.06 -9.86 24.05
CA ARG A 100 -12.93 -9.26 24.78
C ARG A 100 -12.18 -10.20 25.72
N ALA A 101 -12.90 -11.10 26.39
CA ALA A 101 -12.36 -11.98 27.42
C ALA A 101 -11.81 -13.32 26.88
N ALA A 102 -11.87 -13.56 25.56
CA ALA A 102 -11.52 -14.85 25.00
C ALA A 102 -10.00 -15.02 24.82
N ARG A 103 -9.44 -16.14 25.31
CA ARG A 103 -7.99 -16.46 25.24
C ARG A 103 -7.43 -16.44 23.82
N TRP A 104 -8.23 -16.79 22.81
CA TRP A 104 -7.77 -16.78 21.40
C TRP A 104 -7.36 -15.37 20.94
N ARG A 105 -7.98 -14.30 21.47
CA ARG A 105 -7.68 -12.92 21.12
C ARG A 105 -6.32 -12.47 21.63
N LEU A 106 -5.99 -12.83 22.87
CA LEU A 106 -4.68 -12.53 23.48
C LEU A 106 -3.54 -13.24 22.73
N VAL A 107 -3.75 -14.51 22.34
CA VAL A 107 -2.78 -15.27 21.58
C VAL A 107 -2.59 -14.67 20.18
N LEU A 108 -3.67 -14.30 19.49
CA LEU A 108 -3.60 -13.65 18.18
C LEU A 108 -2.88 -12.30 18.24
N GLN A 109 -3.21 -11.47 19.24
CA GLN A 109 -2.59 -10.16 19.40
C GLN A 109 -1.09 -10.27 19.73
N ALA A 110 -0.70 -11.25 20.57
CA ALA A 110 0.70 -11.55 20.85
C ALA A 110 1.45 -12.13 19.63
N ALA A 111 0.77 -12.85 18.74
CA ALA A 111 1.36 -13.42 17.53
C ALA A 111 1.50 -12.40 16.40
N ILE A 112 0.57 -11.45 16.26
CA ILE A 112 0.60 -10.44 15.18
C ILE A 112 1.86 -9.58 15.25
N THR A 113 2.27 -9.12 16.43
CA THR A 113 3.44 -8.25 16.60
C THR A 113 4.74 -8.85 16.02
N PRO A 114 5.18 -10.07 16.40
CA PRO A 114 6.37 -10.68 15.83
C PRO A 114 6.18 -11.08 14.37
N VAL A 115 4.98 -11.50 13.94
CA VAL A 115 4.69 -11.87 12.54
C VAL A 115 4.83 -10.65 11.62
N SER A 116 4.26 -9.50 12.00
CA SER A 116 4.41 -8.25 11.25
C SER A 116 5.87 -7.82 11.16
N GLY A 117 6.62 -7.91 12.27
CA GLY A 117 8.06 -7.63 12.28
C GLY A 117 8.84 -8.55 11.31
N GLY A 118 8.56 -9.85 11.33
CA GLY A 118 9.16 -10.83 10.43
C GLY A 118 8.82 -10.58 8.96
N LEU A 119 7.58 -10.19 8.66
CA LEU A 119 7.15 -9.89 7.30
C LEU A 119 7.82 -8.62 6.74
N ILE A 120 7.95 -7.58 7.57
CA ILE A 120 8.68 -6.35 7.21
C ILE A 120 10.15 -6.68 6.92
N LEU A 121 10.79 -7.50 7.78
CA LEU A 121 12.15 -7.99 7.57
C LEU A 121 12.28 -8.79 6.26
N ALA A 122 11.35 -9.69 5.99
CA ALA A 122 11.36 -10.48 4.76
C ALA A 122 11.22 -9.60 3.52
N ALA A 123 10.32 -8.61 3.54
CA ALA A 123 10.17 -7.65 2.45
C ALA A 123 11.45 -6.81 2.24
N ALA A 124 12.09 -6.36 3.32
CA ALA A 124 13.36 -5.65 3.26
C ALA A 124 14.46 -6.51 2.61
N LEU A 125 14.55 -7.79 2.98
CA LEU A 125 15.53 -8.73 2.41
C LEU A 125 15.32 -8.95 0.90
N VAL A 126 14.07 -8.96 0.43
CA VAL A 126 13.77 -9.05 -1.01
C VAL A 126 14.30 -7.83 -1.75
N VAL A 127 14.10 -6.63 -1.20
CA VAL A 127 14.58 -5.38 -1.79
C VAL A 127 16.11 -5.33 -1.82
N VAL A 128 16.77 -5.71 -0.72
CA VAL A 128 18.25 -5.77 -0.64
C VAL A 128 18.82 -6.72 -1.68
N ARG A 129 18.25 -7.92 -1.81
CA ARG A 129 18.69 -8.90 -2.82
C ARG A 129 18.51 -8.41 -4.26
N ALA A 130 17.50 -7.60 -4.51
CA ALA A 130 17.24 -7.02 -5.82
C ALA A 130 18.17 -5.84 -6.13
N ALA A 131 18.67 -5.13 -5.12
CA ALA A 131 19.52 -3.95 -5.28
C ALA A 131 21.03 -4.28 -5.24
N ASP A 132 21.46 -5.22 -4.42
CA ASP A 132 22.88 -5.46 -4.13
C ASP A 132 23.46 -6.62 -4.94
N HIS A 133 24.18 -6.29 -6.02
CA HIS A 133 24.86 -7.26 -6.88
C HIS A 133 26.32 -7.59 -6.46
N GLY A 134 26.78 -7.19 -5.27
CA GLY A 134 28.16 -7.43 -4.83
C GLY A 134 28.38 -7.46 -3.32
N LEU A 135 29.47 -8.12 -2.88
CA LEU A 135 29.84 -8.30 -1.46
C LEU A 135 29.98 -6.98 -0.68
N ARG A 136 30.44 -5.92 -1.37
CA ARG A 136 30.61 -4.58 -0.79
C ARG A 136 29.27 -3.91 -0.50
N ALA A 137 28.28 -4.12 -1.36
CA ALA A 137 26.96 -3.53 -1.22
C ALA A 137 26.20 -4.17 -0.04
N TRP A 138 26.29 -5.50 0.10
CA TRP A 138 25.81 -6.23 1.29
C TRP A 138 26.45 -5.74 2.60
N ALA A 139 27.75 -5.44 2.60
CA ALA A 139 28.44 -4.93 3.79
C ALA A 139 27.97 -3.53 4.19
N ILE A 140 27.72 -2.64 3.22
CA ILE A 140 27.17 -1.30 3.46
C ILE A 140 25.74 -1.40 3.99
N THR A 141 24.91 -2.23 3.37
CA THR A 141 23.53 -2.48 3.82
C THR A 141 23.48 -3.01 5.25
N LEU A 142 24.35 -3.97 5.61
CA LEU A 142 24.43 -4.50 6.96
C LEU A 142 24.91 -3.46 7.97
N ALA A 143 25.91 -2.65 7.61
CA ALA A 143 26.42 -1.57 8.46
C ALA A 143 25.36 -0.49 8.72
N VAL A 144 24.65 -0.05 7.67
CA VAL A 144 23.56 0.92 7.76
C VAL A 144 22.40 0.37 8.58
N MET A 145 22.05 -0.90 8.40
CA MET A 145 21.01 -1.58 9.19
C MET A 145 21.38 -1.64 10.68
N LEU A 146 22.62 -2.00 11.02
CA LEU A 146 23.10 -2.02 12.41
C LEU A 146 23.13 -0.61 13.04
N VAL A 147 23.58 0.41 12.29
CA VAL A 147 23.57 1.80 12.77
C VAL A 147 22.14 2.32 12.97
N SER A 148 21.21 1.98 12.08
CA SER A 148 19.79 2.34 12.19
C SER A 148 19.11 1.70 13.42
N LEU A 149 19.51 0.48 13.79
CA LEU A 149 18.99 -0.22 14.98
C LEU A 149 19.59 0.31 16.29
N CYS A 150 20.85 0.75 16.27
CA CYS A 150 21.55 1.23 17.47
C CYS A 150 21.41 2.74 17.71
N VAL A 151 21.07 3.53 16.69
CA VAL A 151 21.03 5.00 16.80
C VAL A 151 19.68 5.54 16.32
N ARG A 152 19.01 6.35 17.17
CA ARG A 152 17.76 7.06 16.83
C ARG A 152 18.00 8.28 15.92
N LEU A 153 18.86 8.14 14.92
CA LEU A 153 19.10 9.21 13.96
C LEU A 153 17.90 9.40 13.03
N HIS A 154 17.71 10.64 12.58
CA HIS A 154 16.65 10.96 11.64
C HIS A 154 16.84 10.12 10.36
N PRO A 155 15.81 9.40 9.87
CA PRO A 155 15.95 8.47 8.74
C PRO A 155 16.55 9.11 7.49
N LEU A 156 16.31 10.42 7.31
CA LEU A 156 16.87 11.22 6.22
C LEU A 156 18.40 11.33 6.25
N VAL A 157 19.02 11.41 7.43
CA VAL A 157 20.48 11.50 7.58
C VAL A 157 21.13 10.16 7.25
N LEU A 158 20.51 9.07 7.69
CA LEU A 158 20.92 7.70 7.35
C LEU A 158 20.81 7.43 5.85
N LEU A 159 19.73 7.89 5.22
CA LEU A 159 19.53 7.76 3.77
C LEU A 159 20.57 8.56 2.98
N ALA A 160 20.83 9.81 3.39
CA ALA A 160 21.83 10.67 2.74
C ALA A 160 23.26 10.11 2.86
N ALA A 161 23.61 9.59 4.04
CA ALA A 161 24.92 8.97 4.28
C ALA A 161 25.10 7.67 3.48
N ALA A 162 24.07 6.81 3.42
CA ALA A 162 24.08 5.58 2.63
C ALA A 162 24.18 5.87 1.13
N ALA A 163 23.45 6.88 0.63
CA ALA A 163 23.52 7.32 -0.76
C ALA A 163 24.90 7.89 -1.12
N ALA A 164 25.49 8.71 -0.25
CA ALA A 164 26.82 9.27 -0.45
C ALA A 164 27.92 8.19 -0.46
N LEU A 165 27.83 7.19 0.44
CA LEU A 165 28.73 6.04 0.45
C LEU A 165 28.56 5.15 -0.78
N GLY A 166 27.32 4.94 -1.24
CA GLY A 166 27.03 4.20 -2.46
C GLY A 166 27.63 4.86 -3.70
N ALA A 167 27.44 6.18 -3.87
CA ALA A 167 27.97 6.94 -5.00
C ALA A 167 29.50 7.13 -4.99
N ALA A 168 30.16 6.94 -3.84
CA ALA A 168 31.62 6.98 -3.74
C ALA A 168 32.28 5.62 -4.03
N LEU A 169 31.52 4.52 -3.94
CA LEU A 169 32.01 3.14 -4.07
C LEU A 169 31.59 2.45 -5.37
N PHE A 170 30.64 3.02 -6.11
CA PHE A 170 30.16 2.61 -7.44
C PHE A 170 30.19 3.80 -8.39
#